data_AF-A0A553NZT0-F1
#
_entry.id   AF-A0A553NZT0-F1
#
_cell.length_a   1.000
_cell.length_b   1.000
_cell.length_c   1.000
_cell.angle_alpha   90.00
_cell.angle_beta   90.00
_cell.angle_gamma   90.00
#
_symmetry.space_group_name_H-M   'P 1'
#
loop_
_entity.id
_entity.type
_entity.pdbx_description
1 polymer ?
#
loop_
_entity_poly.entity_id
_entity_poly.type
_entity_poly.pdbx_seq_one_letter_code
_entity_poly.pdbx_strand_id
1 'polypeptide(L)'
;MNSRMEYIVHPIANPGISMSDFVVGGIEGGATHSMLMLFDGQMKPIAKVEGPETNVCQLGYEDACKRILSLIKKGLAVAGLPEDTKLKSFGMSLSGCEREETNQEVKKAMEDLYPGVPFVVVSDTQGTLATASEKGGIVLIAGTGSNALLVNPDGTTSRCGGWGHLIGDEGSAFHISLKAVKTYIDHEDNKVPAPYDITYVRNAIMKHFQLKDRFDIIPHCYENFAKAKFAGLCRFIAEGAEQGDQLSQSFFEENGRQLASHLTAMARHINPELRQAPDGLPVVCIGSVWKSWKFLEKGFITELAKSRDLIPAIQLLRLKVPAALGACYLGADKADVPLPKSYGDNTEMFHEAQF
;
A
#
# COMPACT_ATOMS: atom_id res chain seq x y z
N MET A 1 7.18 8.76 -21.68
CA MET A 1 5.82 8.62 -22.26
C MET A 1 4.84 8.73 -21.11
N ASN A 2 4.08 9.82 -21.02
CA ASN A 2 2.96 9.95 -20.10
C ASN A 2 1.89 8.94 -20.52
N SER A 3 1.86 7.75 -19.89
CA SER A 3 0.66 6.93 -19.91
C SER A 3 -0.41 7.69 -19.13
N ARG A 4 -1.29 8.40 -19.83
CA ARG A 4 -2.55 8.86 -19.24
C ARG A 4 -3.28 7.60 -18.77
N MET A 5 -3.19 7.29 -17.48
CA MET A 5 -4.01 6.24 -16.90
C MET A 5 -5.46 6.73 -17.03
N GLU A 6 -6.25 6.05 -17.86
CA GLU A 6 -7.66 6.35 -18.02
C GLU A 6 -8.40 5.98 -16.74
N TYR A 7 -9.45 6.73 -16.41
CA TYR A 7 -10.27 6.45 -15.25
C TYR A 7 -11.11 5.20 -15.52
N ILE A 8 -11.12 4.25 -14.59
CA ILE A 8 -11.88 3.00 -14.74
C ILE A 8 -13.06 3.02 -13.78
N VAL A 9 -14.27 2.89 -14.33
CA VAL A 9 -15.51 2.79 -13.55
C VAL A 9 -15.87 1.31 -13.43
N HIS A 10 -16.13 0.87 -12.20
CA HIS A 10 -16.55 -0.50 -11.95
C HIS A 10 -18.09 -0.59 -11.91
N PRO A 11 -18.72 -1.57 -12.58
CA PRO A 11 -20.16 -1.78 -12.48
C PRO A 11 -20.57 -2.11 -11.04
N ILE A 12 -21.67 -1.51 -10.58
CA ILE A 12 -22.29 -1.80 -9.29
C ILE A 12 -23.73 -2.26 -9.54
N ALA A 13 -24.12 -3.35 -8.90
CA ALA A 13 -25.48 -3.88 -9.02
C ALA A 13 -26.49 -2.93 -8.35
N ASN A 14 -27.33 -2.31 -9.18
CA ASN A 14 -28.56 -1.59 -8.79
C ASN A 14 -28.32 -0.39 -7.82
N PRO A 15 -27.93 0.79 -8.32
CA PRO A 15 -27.51 1.95 -7.52
C PRO A 15 -28.66 2.77 -6.90
N GLY A 16 -29.88 2.24 -6.86
CA GLY A 16 -31.04 2.98 -6.33
C GLY A 16 -30.84 3.37 -4.86
N ILE A 17 -30.68 4.67 -4.61
CA ILE A 17 -30.59 5.29 -3.27
C ILE A 17 -32.03 5.63 -2.82
N SER A 18 -32.42 5.28 -1.59
CA SER A 18 -33.71 5.73 -1.04
C SER A 18 -33.65 7.22 -0.71
N MET A 19 -34.76 7.96 -0.84
CA MET A 19 -34.84 9.41 -0.57
C MET A 19 -34.45 9.83 0.86
N SER A 20 -34.27 8.89 1.78
CA SER A 20 -33.80 9.10 3.16
C SER A 20 -32.28 8.97 3.34
N ASP A 21 -31.55 8.53 2.32
CA ASP A 21 -30.16 8.12 2.46
C ASP A 21 -29.20 9.26 2.11
N PHE A 22 -28.21 9.45 2.98
CA PHE A 22 -27.08 10.33 2.74
C PHE A 22 -25.95 9.56 2.06
N VAL A 23 -25.02 10.27 1.42
CA VAL A 23 -23.85 9.67 0.78
C VAL A 23 -22.60 9.93 1.61
N VAL A 24 -21.81 8.89 1.83
CA VAL A 24 -20.46 8.99 2.40
C VAL A 24 -19.45 8.47 1.38
N GLY A 25 -18.18 8.83 1.55
CA GLY A 25 -17.15 8.36 0.64
C GLY A 25 -15.78 8.23 1.28
N GLY A 26 -14.93 7.51 0.57
CA GLY A 26 -13.53 7.40 0.91
C GLY A 26 -12.66 7.25 -0.33
N ILE A 27 -11.40 7.63 -0.20
CA ILE A 27 -10.38 7.40 -1.23
C ILE A 27 -9.12 6.78 -0.62
N GLU A 28 -8.58 5.78 -1.30
CA GLU A 28 -7.21 5.29 -1.14
C GLU A 28 -6.35 5.92 -2.22
N GLY A 29 -5.36 6.72 -1.83
CA GLY A 29 -4.48 7.47 -2.72
C GLY A 29 -3.03 7.02 -2.64
N GLY A 30 -2.53 6.36 -3.69
CA GLY A 30 -1.16 5.87 -3.75
C GLY A 30 -0.25 6.66 -4.69
N ALA A 31 1.00 6.21 -4.78
CA ALA A 31 2.01 6.75 -5.70
C ALA A 31 1.83 6.34 -7.17
N THR A 32 0.99 5.35 -7.46
CA THR A 32 0.78 4.84 -8.84
C THR A 32 -0.66 4.93 -9.30
N HIS A 33 -1.62 4.79 -8.39
CA HIS A 33 -3.05 4.76 -8.67
C HIS A 33 -3.80 5.19 -7.41
N SER A 34 -5.08 5.53 -7.59
CA SER A 34 -6.01 5.84 -6.50
C SER A 34 -7.34 5.12 -6.72
N MET A 35 -8.04 4.80 -5.63
CA MET A 35 -9.35 4.16 -5.64
C MET A 35 -10.34 4.98 -4.82
N LEU A 36 -11.38 5.48 -5.45
CA LEU A 36 -12.50 6.17 -4.78
C LEU A 36 -13.70 5.24 -4.66
N MET A 37 -14.34 5.27 -3.50
CA MET A 37 -15.60 4.60 -3.25
C MET A 37 -16.62 5.55 -2.63
N LEU A 38 -17.87 5.48 -3.09
CA LEU A 38 -19.02 6.14 -2.47
C LEU A 38 -20.01 5.07 -1.99
N PHE A 39 -20.66 5.34 -0.87
CA PHE A 39 -21.62 4.44 -0.23
C PHE A 39 -22.88 5.19 0.19
N ASP A 40 -24.00 4.47 0.27
CA ASP A 40 -25.20 4.95 0.96
C ASP A 40 -25.08 4.82 2.49
N GLY A 41 -26.10 5.26 3.23
CA GLY A 41 -26.14 5.21 4.69
C GLY A 41 -26.13 3.80 5.30
N GLN A 42 -26.31 2.76 4.49
CA GLN A 42 -26.26 1.35 4.92
C GLN A 42 -24.97 0.66 4.46
N MET A 43 -23.98 1.43 4.01
CA MET A 43 -22.68 0.95 3.53
C MET A 43 -22.75 0.06 2.28
N LYS A 44 -23.81 0.18 1.48
CA LYS A 44 -23.81 -0.43 0.14
C LYS A 44 -23.02 0.47 -0.81
N PRO A 45 -22.07 -0.08 -1.59
CA PRO A 45 -21.32 0.71 -2.56
C PRO A 45 -22.26 1.20 -3.65
N ILE A 46 -22.18 2.49 -3.97
CA ILE A 46 -22.95 3.14 -5.05
C ILE A 46 -22.04 3.68 -6.17
N ALA A 47 -20.75 3.89 -5.89
CA ALA A 47 -19.74 4.18 -6.91
C ALA A 47 -18.38 3.57 -6.53
N LYS A 48 -17.64 3.11 -7.54
CA LYS A 48 -16.23 2.71 -7.42
C LYS A 48 -15.47 3.18 -8.66
N VAL A 49 -14.48 4.04 -8.45
CA VAL A 49 -13.74 4.72 -9.52
C VAL A 49 -12.23 4.63 -9.27
N GLU A 50 -11.51 4.07 -10.23
CA GLU A 50 -10.05 4.11 -10.26
C GLU A 50 -9.55 5.37 -10.95
N GLY A 51 -8.43 5.90 -10.46
CA GLY A 51 -7.79 7.10 -10.96
C GLY A 51 -6.27 7.06 -10.90
N PRO A 52 -5.63 8.14 -11.40
CA PRO A 52 -4.18 8.29 -11.35
C PRO A 52 -3.67 8.47 -9.92
N GLU A 53 -2.35 8.59 -9.76
CA GLU A 53 -1.69 8.86 -8.49
C GLU A 53 -2.20 10.15 -7.81
N THR A 54 -2.24 10.13 -6.49
CA THR A 54 -2.62 11.27 -5.63
C THR A 54 -1.61 11.49 -4.49
N ASN A 55 -0.40 10.94 -4.63
CA ASN A 55 0.67 11.12 -3.65
C ASN A 55 1.05 12.60 -3.55
N VAL A 56 0.79 13.18 -2.38
CA VAL A 56 0.96 14.61 -2.11
C VAL A 56 2.41 15.07 -2.19
N CYS A 57 3.37 14.20 -1.87
CA CYS A 57 4.79 14.52 -1.95
C CYS A 57 5.31 14.60 -3.39
N GLN A 58 4.66 13.92 -4.34
CA GLN A 58 5.06 13.92 -5.75
C GLN A 58 4.35 15.01 -6.56
N LEU A 59 3.07 15.26 -6.28
CA LEU A 59 2.23 16.19 -7.04
C LEU A 59 2.13 17.59 -6.41
N GLY A 60 2.35 17.70 -5.09
CA GLY A 60 1.93 18.85 -4.31
C GLY A 60 0.44 18.82 -3.95
N TYR A 61 0.07 19.62 -2.96
CA TYR A 61 -1.27 19.61 -2.35
C TYR A 61 -2.38 19.96 -3.34
N GLU A 62 -2.18 21.02 -4.13
CA GLU A 62 -3.21 21.58 -5.00
C GLU A 62 -3.62 20.60 -6.10
N ASP A 63 -2.65 20.01 -6.80
CA ASP A 63 -2.91 19.07 -7.88
C ASP A 63 -3.46 17.74 -7.37
N ALA A 64 -3.01 17.26 -6.21
CA ALA A 64 -3.60 16.11 -5.56
C ALA A 64 -5.09 16.35 -5.23
N CYS A 65 -5.42 17.48 -4.60
CA CYS A 65 -6.80 17.81 -4.24
C CYS A 65 -7.71 18.01 -5.46
N LYS A 66 -7.23 18.65 -6.53
CA LYS A 66 -7.97 18.76 -7.81
C LYS A 66 -8.28 17.39 -8.41
N ARG A 67 -7.33 16.46 -8.37
CA ARG A 67 -7.54 15.07 -8.84
C ARG A 67 -8.56 14.33 -7.98
N ILE A 68 -8.49 14.48 -6.65
CA ILE A 68 -9.46 13.89 -5.72
C ILE A 68 -10.86 14.44 -5.99
N LEU A 69 -11.03 15.75 -6.14
CA LEU A 69 -12.32 16.34 -6.50
C LEU A 69 -12.83 15.82 -7.85
N SER A 70 -11.96 15.67 -8.84
CA SER A 70 -12.35 15.06 -10.13
C SER A 70 -12.85 13.63 -9.96
N LEU A 71 -12.23 12.83 -9.07
CA LEU A 71 -12.68 11.48 -8.75
C LEU A 71 -14.03 11.49 -8.03
N ILE A 72 -14.25 12.41 -7.09
CA ILE A 72 -15.53 12.55 -6.37
C ILE A 72 -16.65 12.84 -7.38
N LYS A 73 -16.45 13.81 -8.27
CA LYS A 73 -17.43 14.19 -9.30
C LYS A 73 -17.75 13.04 -10.24
N LYS A 74 -16.74 12.24 -10.62
CA LYS A 74 -16.94 11.01 -11.40
C LYS A 74 -17.72 9.96 -10.62
N GLY A 75 -17.41 9.76 -9.34
CA GLY A 75 -18.16 8.87 -8.46
C GLY A 75 -19.63 9.26 -8.38
N LEU A 76 -19.93 10.55 -8.20
CA LEU A 76 -21.31 11.06 -8.20
C LEU A 76 -22.02 10.80 -9.53
N ALA A 77 -21.36 11.07 -10.66
CA ALA A 77 -21.92 10.78 -11.98
C ALA A 77 -22.21 9.29 -12.18
N VAL A 78 -21.32 8.40 -11.73
CA VAL A 78 -21.52 6.93 -11.78
C VAL A 78 -22.70 6.50 -10.92
N ALA A 79 -22.89 7.13 -9.75
CA ALA A 79 -24.03 6.91 -8.88
C ALA A 79 -25.35 7.54 -9.40
N GLY A 80 -25.32 8.26 -10.53
CA GLY A 80 -26.49 8.98 -11.06
C GLY A 80 -26.88 10.20 -10.24
N LEU A 81 -25.95 10.77 -9.46
CA LEU A 81 -26.18 11.92 -8.58
C LEU A 81 -25.70 13.23 -9.22
N PRO A 82 -26.35 14.37 -8.89
CA PRO A 82 -25.87 15.70 -9.28
C PRO A 82 -24.42 15.96 -8.82
N GLU A 83 -23.65 16.65 -9.65
CA GLU A 83 -22.23 16.96 -9.38
C GLU A 83 -22.01 17.80 -8.11
N ASP A 84 -23.02 18.56 -7.68
CA ASP A 84 -23.02 19.40 -6.49
C ASP A 84 -23.52 18.69 -5.21
N THR A 85 -23.81 17.38 -5.30
CA THR A 85 -24.29 16.55 -4.18
C THR A 85 -23.30 16.51 -3.02
N LYS A 86 -23.67 17.13 -1.90
CA LYS A 86 -22.81 17.18 -0.71
C LYS A 86 -22.78 15.84 0.01
N LEU A 87 -21.56 15.32 0.17
CA LEU A 87 -21.30 14.12 0.94
C LEU A 87 -21.42 14.43 2.43
N LYS A 88 -22.02 13.52 3.20
CA LYS A 88 -22.16 13.64 4.65
C LYS A 88 -20.80 13.58 5.35
N SER A 89 -19.86 12.82 4.79
CA SER A 89 -18.45 12.79 5.17
C SER A 89 -17.60 12.24 4.02
N PHE A 90 -16.31 12.58 4.02
CA PHE A 90 -15.35 12.03 3.07
C PHE A 90 -13.98 11.81 3.70
N GLY A 91 -13.52 10.56 3.71
CA GLY A 91 -12.20 10.22 4.23
C GLY A 91 -11.15 10.03 3.13
N MET A 92 -9.92 10.43 3.41
CA MET A 92 -8.80 10.37 2.49
C MET A 92 -7.64 9.64 3.15
N SER A 93 -7.36 8.44 2.66
CA SER A 93 -6.21 7.62 3.06
C SER A 93 -5.12 7.79 2.01
N LEU A 94 -4.14 8.66 2.27
CA LEU A 94 -3.21 9.15 1.25
C LEU A 94 -1.76 8.84 1.60
N SER A 95 -1.02 8.36 0.61
CA SER A 95 0.43 8.22 0.70
C SER A 95 1.11 9.59 0.76
N GLY A 96 1.97 9.79 1.75
CA GLY A 96 2.61 11.08 2.05
C GLY A 96 1.91 11.90 3.15
N CYS A 97 0.74 11.46 3.64
CA CYS A 97 -0.03 12.09 4.71
C CYS A 97 0.26 11.47 6.09
N GLU A 98 1.56 11.40 6.45
CA GLU A 98 2.01 10.80 7.72
C GLU A 98 2.11 11.79 8.88
N ARG A 99 1.97 13.09 8.59
CA ARG A 99 2.11 14.17 9.55
C ARG A 99 0.83 14.98 9.59
N GLU A 100 0.45 15.40 10.79
CA GLU A 100 -0.78 16.13 10.99
C GLU A 100 -0.77 17.48 10.26
N GLU A 101 0.39 18.14 10.13
CA GLU A 101 0.49 19.38 9.36
C GLU A 101 0.11 19.17 7.88
N THR A 102 0.62 18.11 7.27
CA THR A 102 0.27 17.72 5.89
C THR A 102 -1.23 17.41 5.78
N ASN A 103 -1.78 16.69 6.77
CA ASN A 103 -3.19 16.33 6.80
C ASN A 103 -4.09 17.57 6.84
N GLN A 104 -3.74 18.56 7.65
CA GLN A 104 -4.48 19.81 7.76
C GLN A 104 -4.41 20.66 6.47
N GLU A 105 -3.25 20.74 5.81
CA GLU A 105 -3.11 21.46 4.53
C GLU A 105 -3.96 20.82 3.43
N VAL A 106 -3.93 19.49 3.30
CA VAL A 106 -4.77 18.76 2.33
C VAL A 106 -6.25 18.93 2.66
N LYS A 107 -6.62 18.81 3.93
CA LYS A 107 -7.99 18.99 4.39
C LYS A 107 -8.51 20.39 4.03
N LYS A 108 -7.75 21.43 4.36
CA LYS A 108 -8.11 22.82 4.07
C LYS A 108 -8.27 23.06 2.57
N ALA A 109 -7.33 22.59 1.75
CA ALA A 109 -7.42 22.69 0.30
C ALA A 109 -8.69 22.00 -0.26
N MET A 110 -9.09 20.87 0.32
CA MET A 110 -10.33 20.18 -0.05
C MET A 110 -11.58 20.93 0.42
N GLU A 111 -11.57 21.54 1.62
CA GLU A 111 -12.66 22.37 2.12
C GLU A 111 -12.87 23.62 1.26
N ASP A 112 -11.79 24.23 0.76
CA ASP A 112 -11.85 25.38 -0.16
C ASP A 112 -12.39 24.97 -1.55
N LEU A 113 -11.98 23.81 -2.06
CA LEU A 113 -12.40 23.29 -3.38
C LEU A 113 -13.80 22.69 -3.37
N TYR A 114 -14.23 22.08 -2.26
CA TYR A 114 -15.51 21.40 -2.12
C TYR A 114 -16.18 21.69 -0.77
N PRO A 115 -16.68 22.91 -0.56
CA PRO A 115 -17.18 23.37 0.73
C PRO A 115 -18.43 22.61 1.18
N GLY A 116 -18.60 22.51 2.51
CA GLY A 116 -19.76 21.87 3.14
C GLY A 116 -19.64 20.35 3.32
N VAL A 117 -18.46 19.78 3.09
CA VAL A 117 -18.17 18.35 3.31
C VAL A 117 -17.16 18.20 4.46
N PRO A 118 -17.48 17.40 5.50
CA PRO A 118 -16.51 17.05 6.52
C PRO A 118 -15.42 16.13 5.95
N PHE A 119 -14.21 16.65 5.83
CA PHE A 119 -13.05 15.91 5.34
C PHE A 119 -12.16 15.39 6.48
N VAL A 120 -11.66 14.16 6.30
CA VAL A 120 -10.62 13.55 7.13
C VAL A 120 -9.48 13.11 6.25
N VAL A 121 -8.25 13.42 6.65
CA VAL A 121 -7.03 12.98 5.98
C VAL A 121 -6.22 12.15 6.96
N VAL A 122 -5.82 10.97 6.52
CA VAL A 122 -4.93 10.05 7.24
C VAL A 122 -3.92 9.46 6.27
N SER A 123 -2.91 8.77 6.82
CA SER A 123 -1.97 8.02 6.00
C SER A 123 -2.58 6.78 5.38
N ASP A 124 -1.96 6.31 4.30
CA ASP A 124 -2.31 5.06 3.62
C ASP A 124 -2.33 3.84 4.58
N THR A 125 -1.37 3.79 5.51
CA THR A 125 -1.27 2.78 6.56
C THR A 125 -2.43 2.82 7.56
N GLN A 126 -2.85 4.01 8.01
CA GLN A 126 -3.98 4.16 8.92
C GLN A 126 -5.31 3.77 8.27
N GLY A 127 -5.59 4.24 7.06
CA GLY A 127 -6.83 3.86 6.36
C GLY A 127 -6.89 2.37 6.03
N THR A 128 -5.74 1.74 5.76
CA THR A 128 -5.64 0.29 5.59
C THR A 128 -6.02 -0.44 6.89
N LEU A 129 -5.46 -0.05 8.04
CA LEU A 129 -5.80 -0.67 9.32
C LEU A 129 -7.28 -0.47 9.67
N ALA A 130 -7.81 0.74 9.45
CA ALA A 130 -9.22 1.04 9.66
C ALA A 130 -10.15 0.24 8.74
N THR A 131 -9.65 -0.32 7.63
CA THR A 131 -10.42 -1.24 6.79
C THR A 131 -10.48 -2.64 7.43
N ALA A 132 -9.39 -3.07 8.07
CA ALA A 132 -9.22 -4.42 8.58
C ALA A 132 -9.70 -4.63 10.02
N SER A 133 -9.61 -3.62 10.89
CA SER A 133 -9.84 -3.79 12.32
C SER A 133 -10.17 -2.46 13.01
N GLU A 134 -11.08 -2.52 13.99
CA GLU A 134 -11.34 -1.44 14.94
C GLU A 134 -10.33 -1.41 16.10
N LYS A 135 -9.73 -2.56 16.41
CA LYS A 135 -8.87 -2.75 17.59
C LYS A 135 -7.40 -2.43 17.31
N GLY A 136 -7.10 -1.87 16.15
CA GLY A 136 -5.74 -1.75 15.65
C GLY A 136 -5.19 -3.09 15.15
N GLY A 137 -3.87 -3.15 15.01
CA GLY A 137 -3.13 -4.24 14.38
C GLY A 137 -1.85 -3.70 13.73
N ILE A 138 -1.24 -4.52 12.87
CA ILE A 138 -0.08 -4.10 12.07
C ILE A 138 -0.46 -4.07 10.60
N VAL A 139 -0.06 -3.02 9.88
CA VAL A 139 0.01 -3.01 8.42
C VAL A 139 1.46 -3.14 8.00
N LEU A 140 1.73 -4.03 7.06
CA LEU A 140 3.05 -4.22 6.45
C LEU A 140 2.94 -4.07 4.92
N ILE A 141 3.44 -2.94 4.44
CA ILE A 141 3.43 -2.56 3.03
C ILE A 141 4.70 -3.07 2.35
N ALA A 142 4.53 -3.78 1.23
CA ALA A 142 5.58 -4.24 0.33
C ALA A 142 5.12 -4.04 -1.13
N GLY A 143 5.28 -2.80 -1.62
CA GLY A 143 4.94 -2.38 -2.97
C GLY A 143 6.16 -1.81 -3.70
N THR A 144 6.00 -0.66 -4.36
CA THR A 144 7.16 0.08 -4.92
C THR A 144 8.14 0.49 -3.82
N GLY A 145 7.64 0.85 -2.64
CA GLY A 145 8.40 1.01 -1.39
C GLY A 145 7.89 0.05 -0.31
N SER A 146 8.38 0.20 0.91
CA SER A 146 7.92 -0.57 2.07
C SER A 146 7.75 0.30 3.32
N ASN A 147 6.82 -0.09 4.18
CA ASN A 147 6.49 0.59 5.42
C ASN A 147 5.77 -0.37 6.37
N ALA A 148 5.96 -0.23 7.67
CA ALA A 148 5.23 -0.99 8.67
C ALA A 148 4.68 -0.05 9.75
N LEU A 149 3.38 -0.11 10.02
CA LEU A 149 2.73 0.65 11.08
C LEU A 149 2.01 -0.30 12.03
N LEU A 150 2.32 -0.17 13.31
CA LEU A 150 1.55 -0.70 14.43
C LEU A 150 0.60 0.38 14.94
N VAL A 151 -0.66 0.03 15.13
CA VAL A 151 -1.62 0.78 15.94
C VAL A 151 -2.15 -0.16 17.02
N ASN A 152 -1.95 0.19 18.29
CA ASN A 152 -2.44 -0.58 19.42
C ASN A 152 -3.91 -0.21 19.74
N PRO A 153 -4.63 -1.04 20.53
CA PRO A 153 -6.01 -0.75 20.93
C PRO A 153 -6.17 0.56 21.72
N ASP A 154 -5.12 1.00 22.41
CA ASP A 154 -5.08 2.28 23.14
C ASP A 154 -4.75 3.50 22.24
N GLY A 155 -4.61 3.28 20.93
CA GLY A 155 -4.26 4.29 19.94
C GLY A 155 -2.76 4.63 19.86
N THR A 156 -1.91 4.04 20.71
CA THR A 156 -0.46 4.23 20.58
C THR A 156 0.05 3.59 19.29
N THR A 157 1.05 4.23 18.67
CA THR A 157 1.58 3.78 17.38
C THR A 157 3.08 3.54 17.45
N SER A 158 3.56 2.65 16.57
CA SER A 158 4.98 2.43 16.32
C SER A 158 5.17 2.18 14.82
N ARG A 159 6.30 2.62 14.26
CA ARG A 159 6.57 2.50 12.82
C ARG A 159 7.97 1.99 12.58
N CYS A 160 8.14 1.17 11.56
CA CYS A 160 9.44 0.79 10.99
C CYS A 160 9.41 0.96 9.47
N GLY A 161 10.50 1.46 8.89
CA GLY A 161 10.57 1.74 7.45
C GLY A 161 9.80 2.99 7.02
N GLY A 162 9.44 3.06 5.74
CA GLY A 162 8.75 4.21 5.14
C GLY A 162 9.65 5.41 4.82
N TRP A 163 10.97 5.25 4.87
CA TRP A 163 11.94 6.33 4.62
C TRP A 163 12.25 6.58 3.14
N GLY A 164 11.73 5.73 2.26
CA GLY A 164 11.95 5.82 0.82
C GLY A 164 13.31 5.27 0.37
N HIS A 165 13.43 5.16 -0.95
CA HIS A 165 14.46 4.38 -1.62
C HIS A 165 15.93 4.77 -1.39
N LEU A 166 16.21 5.99 -0.96
CA LEU A 166 17.59 6.43 -0.74
C LEU A 166 18.17 5.92 0.59
N ILE A 167 17.31 5.72 1.59
CA ILE A 167 17.72 5.46 2.98
C ILE A 167 16.84 4.38 3.64
N GLY A 168 16.14 3.57 2.85
CA GLY A 168 15.23 2.54 3.32
C GLY A 168 14.57 1.78 2.17
N ASP A 169 13.27 1.50 2.32
CA ASP A 169 12.47 0.65 1.43
C ASP A 169 12.93 -0.82 1.40
N GLU A 170 13.65 -1.31 2.41
CA GLU A 170 13.96 -2.72 2.55
C GLU A 170 12.66 -3.55 2.64
N GLY A 171 12.56 -4.62 1.86
CA GLY A 171 11.30 -5.37 1.73
C GLY A 171 10.43 -4.95 0.55
N SER A 172 10.84 -3.93 -0.22
CA SER A 172 10.07 -3.45 -1.38
C SER A 172 10.51 -4.05 -2.72
N ALA A 173 9.71 -3.81 -3.77
CA ALA A 173 10.06 -4.09 -5.15
C ALA A 173 11.27 -3.25 -5.64
N PHE A 174 11.42 -2.01 -5.14
CA PHE A 174 12.60 -1.21 -5.43
C PHE A 174 13.85 -1.88 -4.86
N HIS A 175 13.80 -2.36 -3.61
CA HIS A 175 14.92 -3.03 -2.98
C HIS A 175 15.33 -4.33 -3.69
N ILE A 176 14.36 -5.15 -4.12
CA ILE A 176 14.63 -6.34 -4.94
C ILE A 176 15.34 -5.95 -6.25
N SER A 177 14.80 -4.94 -6.94
CA SER A 177 15.36 -4.46 -8.21
C SER A 177 16.78 -3.92 -8.05
N LEU A 178 17.02 -3.14 -6.99
CA LEU A 178 18.33 -2.60 -6.67
C LEU A 178 19.34 -3.70 -6.36
N LYS A 179 18.96 -4.70 -5.56
CA LYS A 179 19.81 -5.87 -5.27
C LYS A 179 20.12 -6.66 -6.54
N ALA A 180 19.16 -6.86 -7.43
CA ALA A 180 19.37 -7.54 -8.71
C ALA A 180 20.39 -6.79 -9.58
N VAL A 181 20.21 -5.48 -9.79
CA VAL A 181 21.14 -4.65 -10.57
C VAL A 181 22.53 -4.64 -9.92
N LYS A 182 22.61 -4.44 -8.60
CA LYS A 182 23.88 -4.40 -7.88
C LYS A 182 24.65 -5.71 -7.99
N THR A 183 23.96 -6.84 -7.83
CA THR A 183 24.55 -8.18 -7.94
C THR A 183 25.07 -8.44 -9.35
N TYR A 184 24.30 -8.04 -10.37
CA TYR A 184 24.73 -8.14 -11.76
C TYR A 184 26.01 -7.33 -12.03
N ILE A 185 26.03 -6.05 -11.64
CA ILE A 185 27.19 -5.17 -11.87
C ILE A 185 28.44 -5.67 -11.11
N ASP A 186 28.30 -6.04 -9.83
CA ASP A 186 29.42 -6.54 -9.04
C ASP A 186 30.04 -7.81 -9.63
N HIS A 187 29.21 -8.70 -10.17
CA HIS A 187 29.67 -9.93 -10.80
C HIS A 187 30.42 -9.63 -12.11
N GLU A 188 29.86 -8.80 -12.99
CA GLU A 188 30.50 -8.44 -14.27
C GLU A 188 31.81 -7.66 -14.09
N ASP A 189 31.90 -6.84 -13.05
CA ASP A 189 33.14 -6.11 -12.70
C ASP A 189 34.14 -6.99 -11.92
N ASN A 190 33.83 -8.29 -11.70
CA ASN A 190 34.63 -9.23 -10.91
C ASN A 190 34.90 -8.76 -9.46
N LYS A 191 34.04 -7.90 -8.92
CA LYS A 191 34.17 -7.36 -7.56
C LYS A 191 33.63 -8.33 -6.51
N VAL A 192 32.42 -8.84 -6.72
CA VAL A 192 31.80 -9.86 -5.87
C VAL A 192 31.07 -10.83 -6.79
N PRO A 193 31.42 -12.13 -6.81
CA PRO A 193 30.70 -13.10 -7.62
C PRO A 193 29.29 -13.29 -7.08
N ALA A 194 28.28 -13.28 -7.96
CA ALA A 194 26.94 -13.70 -7.63
C ALA A 194 26.91 -15.13 -7.05
N PRO A 195 26.01 -15.42 -6.09
CA PRO A 195 25.92 -16.73 -5.46
C PRO A 195 25.33 -17.84 -6.36
N TYR A 196 24.73 -17.45 -7.48
CA TYR A 196 24.09 -18.34 -8.47
C TYR A 196 24.33 -17.80 -9.89
N ASP A 197 23.92 -18.56 -10.91
CA ASP A 197 23.99 -18.13 -12.30
C ASP A 197 23.25 -16.79 -12.52
N ILE A 198 23.88 -15.87 -13.27
CA ILE A 198 23.36 -14.52 -13.49
C ILE A 198 22.58 -14.38 -14.80
N THR A 199 22.51 -15.42 -15.64
CA THR A 199 22.06 -15.32 -17.03
C THR A 199 20.63 -14.78 -17.12
N TYR A 200 19.72 -15.31 -16.31
CA TYR A 200 18.34 -14.83 -16.27
C TYR A 200 18.25 -13.38 -15.83
N VAL A 201 18.85 -13.05 -14.68
CA VAL A 201 18.80 -11.71 -14.07
C VAL A 201 19.43 -10.67 -15.00
N ARG A 202 20.56 -10.99 -15.64
CA ARG A 202 21.18 -10.15 -16.68
C ARG A 202 20.19 -9.88 -17.81
N ASN A 203 19.59 -10.92 -18.38
CA ASN A 203 18.65 -10.77 -19.49
C ASN A 203 17.40 -9.96 -19.09
N ALA A 204 16.90 -10.14 -17.87
CA ALA A 204 15.79 -9.36 -17.32
C ALA A 204 16.14 -7.87 -17.20
N ILE A 205 17.32 -7.53 -16.67
CA ILE A 205 17.82 -6.14 -16.57
C ILE A 205 17.95 -5.52 -17.96
N MET A 206 18.64 -6.19 -18.88
CA MET A 206 18.86 -5.70 -20.25
C MET A 206 17.53 -5.45 -20.95
N LYS A 207 16.57 -6.39 -20.85
CA LYS A 207 15.25 -6.27 -21.47
C LYS A 207 14.42 -5.14 -20.87
N HIS A 208 14.34 -5.05 -19.54
CA HIS A 208 13.48 -4.09 -18.85
C HIS A 208 13.92 -2.64 -19.09
N PHE A 209 15.22 -2.38 -19.03
CA PHE A 209 15.77 -1.04 -19.26
C PHE A 209 16.17 -0.78 -20.72
N GLN A 210 16.09 -1.79 -21.60
CA GLN A 210 16.47 -1.72 -23.02
C GLN A 210 17.96 -1.36 -23.22
N LEU A 211 18.81 -2.02 -22.44
CA LEU A 211 20.24 -1.78 -22.43
C LEU A 211 20.95 -2.57 -23.53
N LYS A 212 22.02 -2.01 -24.08
CA LYS A 212 22.96 -2.72 -24.97
C LYS A 212 24.10 -3.31 -24.16
N ASP A 213 24.57 -2.58 -23.15
CA ASP A 213 25.59 -3.03 -22.22
C ASP A 213 25.33 -2.51 -20.79
N ARG A 214 26.23 -2.87 -19.86
CA ARG A 214 26.05 -2.55 -18.44
C ARG A 214 26.15 -1.06 -18.11
N PHE A 215 26.83 -0.24 -18.92
CA PHE A 215 26.98 1.19 -18.67
C PHE A 215 25.69 1.97 -18.96
N ASP A 216 24.84 1.45 -19.85
CA ASP A 216 23.54 2.04 -20.18
C ASP A 216 22.57 2.09 -18.97
N ILE A 217 22.87 1.41 -17.86
CA ILE A 217 22.07 1.52 -16.62
C ILE A 217 22.25 2.88 -15.93
N ILE A 218 23.38 3.56 -16.11
CA ILE A 218 23.75 4.78 -15.38
C ILE A 218 22.69 5.89 -15.58
N PRO A 219 22.24 6.23 -16.80
CA PRO A 219 21.17 7.20 -16.99
C PRO A 219 19.85 6.83 -16.28
N HIS A 220 19.56 5.55 -16.06
CA HIS A 220 18.36 5.12 -15.32
C HIS A 220 18.48 5.27 -13.80
N CYS A 221 19.70 5.42 -13.28
CA CYS A 221 19.98 5.65 -11.86
C CYS A 221 20.06 7.13 -11.50
N TYR A 222 20.39 8.00 -12.47
CA TYR A 222 20.66 9.42 -12.22
C TYR A 222 19.77 10.33 -13.08
N GLU A 223 20.08 10.49 -14.36
CA GLU A 223 19.47 11.50 -15.24
C GLU A 223 17.97 11.31 -15.47
N ASN A 224 17.57 10.06 -15.73
CA ASN A 224 16.22 9.66 -16.08
C ASN A 224 15.61 8.78 -14.99
N PHE A 225 16.01 8.99 -13.74
CA PHE A 225 15.56 8.17 -12.63
C PHE A 225 14.05 8.28 -12.46
N ALA A 226 13.39 7.14 -12.47
CA ALA A 226 11.97 7.01 -12.16
C ALA A 226 11.78 5.80 -11.25
N LYS A 227 11.49 6.05 -9.96
CA LYS A 227 11.39 5.00 -8.93
C LYS A 227 10.46 3.85 -9.36
N ALA A 228 9.29 4.18 -9.91
CA ALA A 228 8.33 3.18 -10.38
C ALA A 228 8.87 2.34 -11.54
N LYS A 229 9.57 2.96 -12.51
CA LYS A 229 10.23 2.22 -13.61
C LYS A 229 11.31 1.30 -13.04
N PHE A 230 12.15 1.79 -12.13
CA PHE A 230 13.22 1.00 -11.55
C PHE A 230 12.68 -0.20 -10.75
N ALA A 231 11.71 0.03 -9.86
CA ALA A 231 11.02 -1.02 -9.11
C ALA A 231 10.26 -2.01 -10.00
N GLY A 232 9.87 -1.60 -11.21
CA GLY A 232 9.22 -2.45 -12.20
C GLY A 232 10.05 -3.67 -12.63
N LEU A 233 11.39 -3.62 -12.48
CA LEU A 233 12.26 -4.77 -12.73
C LEU A 233 11.88 -5.97 -11.85
N CYS A 234 11.39 -5.73 -10.62
CA CYS A 234 10.95 -6.77 -9.69
C CYS A 234 9.95 -7.74 -10.30
N ARG A 235 9.12 -7.30 -11.26
CA ARG A 235 8.20 -8.20 -11.97
C ARG A 235 8.94 -9.26 -12.77
N PHE A 236 9.98 -8.88 -13.49
CA PHE A 236 10.80 -9.83 -14.27
C PHE A 236 11.59 -10.75 -13.34
N ILE A 237 12.08 -10.24 -12.20
CA ILE A 237 12.72 -11.08 -11.20
C ILE A 237 11.73 -12.09 -10.60
N ALA A 238 10.48 -11.69 -10.35
CA ALA A 238 9.42 -12.61 -9.92
C ALA A 238 9.15 -13.71 -10.97
N GLU A 239 9.06 -13.33 -12.24
CA GLU A 239 8.91 -14.28 -13.36
C GLU A 239 10.08 -15.29 -13.44
N GLY A 240 11.30 -14.86 -13.09
CA GLY A 240 12.46 -15.75 -12.99
C GLY A 240 12.36 -16.72 -11.83
N ALA A 241 11.95 -16.23 -10.65
CA ALA A 241 11.74 -17.07 -9.48
C ALA A 241 10.70 -18.16 -9.75
N GLU A 242 9.61 -17.82 -10.47
CA GLU A 242 8.59 -18.75 -10.95
C GLU A 242 9.15 -19.82 -11.92
N GLN A 243 10.13 -19.45 -12.75
CA GLN A 243 10.82 -20.36 -13.67
C GLN A 243 11.91 -21.20 -13.00
N GLY A 244 12.12 -21.06 -11.69
CA GLY A 244 13.13 -21.80 -10.94
C GLY A 244 14.52 -21.15 -10.92
N ASP A 245 14.67 -19.90 -11.36
CA ASP A 245 15.94 -19.18 -11.28
C ASP A 245 16.35 -18.93 -9.82
N GLN A 246 17.43 -19.58 -9.39
CA GLN A 246 17.88 -19.57 -8.00
C GLN A 246 18.31 -18.18 -7.54
N LEU A 247 18.93 -17.39 -8.42
CA LEU A 247 19.34 -16.03 -8.09
C LEU A 247 18.12 -15.15 -7.77
N SER A 248 17.10 -15.21 -8.62
CA SER A 248 15.83 -14.51 -8.42
C SER A 248 15.14 -14.93 -7.13
N GLN A 249 15.04 -16.24 -6.85
CA GLN A 249 14.46 -16.76 -5.61
C GLN A 249 15.22 -16.24 -4.37
N SER A 250 16.55 -16.18 -4.44
CA SER A 250 17.38 -15.70 -3.33
C SER A 250 17.11 -14.24 -2.98
N PHE A 251 16.79 -13.39 -3.97
CA PHE A 251 16.43 -11.99 -3.71
C PHE A 251 15.11 -11.88 -2.94
N PHE A 252 14.11 -12.69 -3.27
CA PHE A 252 12.85 -12.73 -2.54
C PHE A 252 13.03 -13.32 -1.13
N GLU A 253 13.82 -14.39 -0.97
CA GLU A 253 14.07 -14.96 0.36
C GLU A 253 14.72 -13.91 1.28
N GLU A 254 15.74 -13.21 0.78
CA GLU A 254 16.37 -12.10 1.49
C GLU A 254 15.39 -10.96 1.76
N ASN A 255 14.51 -10.64 0.81
CA ASN A 255 13.50 -9.61 0.99
C ASN A 255 12.45 -9.99 2.05
N GLY A 256 12.10 -11.27 2.16
CA GLY A 256 11.27 -11.81 3.23
C GLY A 256 11.87 -11.57 4.62
N ARG A 257 13.20 -11.75 4.78
CA ARG A 257 13.90 -11.41 6.03
C ARG A 257 13.75 -9.92 6.36
N GLN A 258 13.89 -9.04 5.37
CA GLN A 258 13.75 -7.59 5.58
C GLN A 258 12.32 -7.19 5.97
N LEU A 259 11.30 -7.84 5.41
CA LEU A 259 9.91 -7.59 5.80
C LEU A 259 9.63 -8.04 7.25
N ALA A 260 10.15 -9.20 7.65
CA ALA A 260 10.03 -9.66 9.04
C ALA A 260 10.81 -8.77 10.03
N SER A 261 11.97 -8.23 9.64
CA SER A 261 12.75 -7.34 10.50
C SER A 261 12.00 -6.05 10.86
N HIS A 262 11.08 -5.58 10.00
CA HIS A 262 10.17 -4.48 10.34
C HIS A 262 9.26 -4.80 11.52
N LEU A 263 8.73 -6.03 11.58
CA LEU A 263 7.90 -6.50 12.69
C LEU A 263 8.73 -6.65 13.96
N THR A 264 9.90 -7.28 13.86
CA THR A 264 10.84 -7.43 14.97
C THR A 264 11.22 -6.08 15.58
N ALA A 265 11.46 -5.05 14.76
CA ALA A 265 11.79 -3.72 15.22
C ALA A 265 10.68 -3.09 16.09
N MET A 266 9.42 -3.40 15.80
CA MET A 266 8.26 -2.90 16.55
C MET A 266 7.83 -3.83 17.69
N ALA A 267 8.40 -5.04 17.81
CA ALA A 267 7.89 -6.13 18.65
C ALA A 267 7.66 -5.75 20.13
N ARG A 268 8.54 -4.90 20.68
CA ARG A 268 8.46 -4.41 22.07
C ARG A 268 7.33 -3.41 22.30
N HIS A 269 6.84 -2.76 21.24
CA HIS A 269 5.76 -1.78 21.30
C HIS A 269 4.37 -2.40 21.11
N ILE A 270 4.30 -3.69 20.76
CA ILE A 270 3.03 -4.41 20.57
C ILE A 270 2.35 -4.58 21.93
N ASN A 271 1.11 -4.09 22.02
CA ASN A 271 0.27 -4.25 23.19
C ASN A 271 -0.01 -5.75 23.47
N PRO A 272 -0.02 -6.20 24.75
CA PRO A 272 -0.32 -7.58 25.11
C PRO A 272 -1.60 -8.16 24.50
N GLU A 273 -2.65 -7.36 24.32
CA GLU A 273 -3.91 -7.80 23.70
C GLU A 273 -3.72 -8.25 22.24
N LEU A 274 -2.92 -7.51 21.46
CA LEU A 274 -2.59 -7.90 20.09
C LEU A 274 -1.60 -9.07 20.05
N ARG A 275 -0.64 -9.11 20.99
CA ARG A 275 0.37 -10.18 21.08
C ARG A 275 -0.27 -11.53 21.42
N GLN A 276 -1.32 -11.53 22.24
CA GLN A 276 -2.02 -12.72 22.74
C GLN A 276 -3.34 -12.95 22.01
N ALA A 277 -3.54 -12.34 20.84
CA ALA A 277 -4.71 -12.61 20.01
C ALA A 277 -4.82 -14.13 19.75
N PRO A 278 -6.01 -14.74 19.89
CA PRO A 278 -6.18 -16.21 19.79
C PRO A 278 -5.63 -16.81 18.50
N ASP A 279 -5.75 -16.08 17.39
CA ASP A 279 -5.34 -16.51 16.05
C ASP A 279 -3.91 -16.03 15.69
N GLY A 280 -3.19 -15.45 16.66
CA GLY A 280 -1.90 -14.81 16.47
C GLY A 280 -2.00 -13.31 16.12
N LEU A 281 -0.85 -12.63 16.13
CA LEU A 281 -0.76 -11.20 15.84
C LEU A 281 -1.25 -10.89 14.41
N PRO A 282 -2.33 -10.10 14.23
CA PRO A 282 -2.83 -9.80 12.90
C PRO A 282 -1.92 -8.80 12.17
N VAL A 283 -1.43 -9.19 11.01
CA VAL A 283 -0.61 -8.38 10.11
C VAL A 283 -1.28 -8.28 8.75
N VAL A 284 -1.74 -7.10 8.41
CA VAL A 284 -2.37 -6.79 7.12
C VAL A 284 -1.28 -6.48 6.09
N CYS A 285 -1.13 -7.37 5.12
CA CYS A 285 -0.12 -7.32 4.08
C CYS A 285 -0.64 -6.59 2.84
N ILE A 286 -0.07 -5.42 2.53
CA ILE A 286 -0.45 -4.60 1.37
C ILE A 286 0.71 -4.50 0.37
N GLY A 287 0.39 -4.53 -0.91
CA GLY A 287 1.34 -4.27 -1.99
C GLY A 287 1.70 -5.51 -2.83
N SER A 288 2.17 -5.26 -4.04
CA SER A 288 2.32 -6.28 -5.06
C SER A 288 3.40 -7.34 -4.77
N VAL A 289 4.37 -7.06 -3.90
CA VAL A 289 5.44 -8.00 -3.56
C VAL A 289 4.87 -9.22 -2.82
N TRP A 290 3.79 -9.06 -2.04
CA TRP A 290 3.10 -10.16 -1.35
C TRP A 290 2.48 -11.21 -2.27
N LYS A 291 2.31 -10.91 -3.57
CA LYS A 291 1.91 -11.91 -4.58
C LYS A 291 2.96 -13.03 -4.72
N SER A 292 4.21 -12.73 -4.35
CA SER A 292 5.34 -13.66 -4.37
C SER A 292 5.62 -14.29 -2.98
N TRP A 293 4.60 -14.37 -2.11
CA TRP A 293 4.74 -14.89 -0.72
C TRP A 293 5.53 -16.19 -0.62
N LYS A 294 5.27 -17.16 -1.50
CA LYS A 294 5.98 -18.45 -1.50
C LYS A 294 7.52 -18.36 -1.58
N PHE A 295 8.05 -17.26 -2.14
CA PHE A 295 9.48 -17.00 -2.20
C PHE A 295 9.98 -16.13 -1.04
N LEU A 296 9.10 -15.39 -0.38
CA LEU A 296 9.38 -14.58 0.81
C LEU A 296 9.36 -15.45 2.09
N GLU A 297 8.47 -16.44 2.12
CA GLU A 297 8.06 -17.20 3.31
C GLU A 297 9.24 -17.71 4.12
N LYS A 298 10.15 -18.46 3.49
CA LYS A 298 11.31 -19.04 4.19
C LYS A 298 12.14 -17.98 4.91
N GLY A 299 12.44 -16.87 4.24
CA GLY A 299 13.20 -15.77 4.84
C GLY A 299 12.42 -15.06 5.93
N PHE A 300 11.14 -14.79 5.69
CA PHE A 300 10.25 -14.10 6.63
C PHE A 300 10.09 -14.88 7.93
N ILE A 301 9.74 -16.17 7.85
CA ILE A 301 9.53 -17.06 9.00
C ILE A 301 10.83 -17.26 9.78
N THR A 302 11.96 -17.46 9.08
CA THR A 302 13.28 -17.64 9.73
C THR A 302 13.69 -16.40 10.54
N GLU A 303 13.47 -15.20 9.99
CA GLU A 303 13.82 -13.97 10.70
C GLU A 303 12.88 -13.73 11.88
N LEU A 304 11.58 -13.92 11.69
CA LEU A 304 10.60 -13.65 12.73
C LEU A 304 10.70 -14.62 13.92
N ALA A 305 11.07 -15.88 13.67
CA ALA A 305 11.33 -16.87 14.71
C ALA A 305 12.39 -16.42 15.74
N LYS A 306 13.32 -15.53 15.37
CA LYS A 306 14.29 -14.92 16.30
C LYS A 306 13.63 -14.06 17.38
N SER A 307 12.39 -13.65 17.16
CA SER A 307 11.59 -12.79 18.05
C SER A 307 10.38 -13.52 18.66
N ARG A 308 10.36 -14.86 18.66
CA ARG A 308 9.23 -15.68 19.13
C ARG A 308 8.75 -15.36 20.56
N ASP A 309 9.66 -14.91 21.43
CA ASP A 309 9.30 -14.51 22.80
C ASP A 309 8.39 -13.27 22.85
N LEU A 310 8.46 -12.43 21.80
CA LEU A 310 7.67 -11.21 21.66
C LEU A 310 6.56 -11.33 20.61
N ILE A 311 6.71 -12.22 19.64
CA ILE A 311 5.77 -12.50 18.55
C ILE A 311 5.65 -14.03 18.43
N PRO A 312 4.89 -14.70 19.31
CA PRO A 312 4.81 -16.16 19.36
C PRO A 312 4.00 -16.75 18.20
N ALA A 313 3.08 -15.97 17.65
CA ALA A 313 2.24 -16.36 16.53
C ALA A 313 1.87 -15.15 15.68
N ILE A 314 1.68 -15.37 14.38
CA ILE A 314 1.19 -14.36 13.43
C ILE A 314 0.04 -14.90 12.60
N GLN A 315 -0.79 -13.95 12.16
CA GLN A 315 -1.78 -14.14 11.11
C GLN A 315 -1.52 -13.12 10.00
N LEU A 316 -1.22 -13.58 8.79
CA LEU A 316 -1.05 -12.71 7.64
C LEU A 316 -2.38 -12.57 6.89
N LEU A 317 -2.84 -11.33 6.77
CA LEU A 317 -4.13 -10.95 6.22
C LEU A 317 -3.97 -10.18 4.91
N ARG A 318 -4.91 -10.33 3.99
CA ARG A 318 -5.10 -9.46 2.82
C ARG A 318 -6.43 -8.77 2.90
N LEU A 319 -6.52 -7.56 2.36
CA LEU A 319 -7.81 -6.91 2.17
C LEU A 319 -8.54 -7.52 0.96
N LYS A 320 -9.82 -7.85 1.16
CA LYS A 320 -10.79 -8.23 0.11
C LYS A 320 -11.47 -7.02 -0.53
N VAL A 321 -11.38 -5.88 0.13
CA VAL A 321 -12.01 -4.61 -0.26
C VAL A 321 -10.94 -3.50 -0.31
N PRO A 322 -11.12 -2.45 -1.13
CA PRO A 322 -10.15 -1.34 -1.16
C PRO A 322 -10.03 -0.62 0.18
N ALA A 323 -8.86 -0.05 0.47
CA ALA A 323 -8.63 0.70 1.72
C ALA A 323 -9.44 2.01 1.77
N ALA A 324 -10.03 2.41 0.64
CA ALA A 324 -11.01 3.48 0.55
C ALA A 324 -12.21 3.26 1.49
N LEU A 325 -12.56 2.00 1.81
CA LEU A 325 -13.59 1.69 2.80
C LEU A 325 -13.18 2.14 4.22
N GLY A 326 -11.97 1.82 4.66
CA GLY A 326 -11.47 2.29 5.96
C GLY A 326 -11.31 3.81 6.01
N ALA A 327 -10.93 4.44 4.90
CA ALA A 327 -10.97 5.90 4.80
C ALA A 327 -12.39 6.43 5.05
N CYS A 328 -13.41 5.83 4.42
CA CYS A 328 -14.81 6.18 4.63
C CYS A 328 -15.24 6.02 6.11
N TYR A 329 -14.85 4.93 6.77
CA TYR A 329 -15.13 4.73 8.20
C TYR A 329 -14.54 5.85 9.06
N LEU A 330 -13.27 6.19 8.85
CA LEU A 330 -12.60 7.28 9.58
C LEU A 330 -13.26 8.65 9.32
N GLY A 331 -13.66 8.90 8.06
CA GLY A 331 -14.40 10.10 7.68
C GLY A 331 -15.73 10.23 8.41
N ALA A 332 -16.48 9.12 8.50
CA ALA A 332 -17.75 9.05 9.20
C ALA A 332 -17.62 9.19 10.71
N ASP A 333 -16.66 8.51 11.33
CA ASP A 333 -16.39 8.59 12.77
C ASP A 333 -16.08 10.03 13.19
N LYS A 334 -15.25 10.74 12.43
CA LYS A 334 -14.91 12.14 12.73
C LYS A 334 -16.07 13.10 12.56
N ALA A 335 -17.04 12.76 11.71
CA ALA A 335 -18.22 13.55 11.44
C ALA A 335 -19.44 13.13 12.29
N ASP A 336 -19.24 12.23 13.27
CA ASP A 336 -20.29 11.65 14.12
C ASP A 336 -21.43 11.02 13.29
N VAL A 337 -21.08 10.39 12.16
CA VAL A 337 -22.02 9.71 11.26
C VAL A 337 -22.03 8.22 11.60
N PRO A 338 -23.12 7.68 12.17
CA PRO A 338 -23.18 6.26 12.50
C PRO A 338 -23.29 5.43 11.22
N LEU A 339 -22.33 4.53 11.01
CA LEU A 339 -22.30 3.60 9.89
C LEU A 339 -22.14 2.16 10.39
N PRO A 340 -22.84 1.17 9.80
CA PRO A 340 -22.55 -0.24 10.02
C PRO A 340 -21.12 -0.57 9.56
N LYS A 341 -20.32 -1.24 10.40
CA LYS A 341 -18.97 -1.69 10.04
C LYS A 341 -18.88 -3.20 10.16
N SER A 342 -18.48 -3.88 9.08
CA SER A 342 -18.19 -5.32 9.09
C SER A 342 -16.72 -5.54 8.78
N TYR A 343 -15.89 -5.72 9.80
CA TYR A 343 -14.44 -5.93 9.63
C TYR A 343 -14.09 -7.35 9.18
N GLY A 344 -14.82 -8.36 9.68
CA GLY A 344 -14.57 -9.77 9.36
C GLY A 344 -14.72 -10.09 7.87
N ASP A 345 -15.56 -9.35 7.16
CA ASP A 345 -15.75 -9.51 5.71
C ASP A 345 -14.67 -8.80 4.87
N ASN A 346 -13.91 -7.87 5.46
CA ASN A 346 -12.97 -7.02 4.74
C ASN A 346 -11.61 -7.69 4.53
N THR A 347 -11.30 -8.74 5.28
CA THR A 347 -10.00 -9.42 5.24
C THR A 347 -10.11 -10.90 4.94
N GLU A 348 -9.06 -11.46 4.34
CA GLU A 348 -8.84 -12.90 4.23
C GLU A 348 -7.48 -13.27 4.82
N MET A 349 -7.42 -14.35 5.60
CA MET A 349 -6.16 -14.93 6.03
C MET A 349 -5.57 -15.76 4.89
N PHE A 350 -4.28 -15.56 4.59
CA PHE A 350 -3.56 -16.37 3.60
C PHE A 350 -2.40 -17.15 4.18
N HIS A 351 -1.99 -16.87 5.42
CA HIS A 351 -0.96 -17.61 6.12
C HIS A 351 -1.07 -17.42 7.63
N GLU A 352 -0.71 -18.45 8.39
CA GLU A 352 -0.57 -18.43 9.84
C GLU A 352 0.72 -19.16 10.22
N ALA A 353 1.37 -18.72 11.30
CA ALA A 353 2.55 -19.38 11.81
C ALA A 353 2.66 -19.23 13.34
N GLN A 354 3.17 -20.28 13.99
CA GLN A 354 3.54 -20.31 15.40
C GLN A 354 5.03 -20.66 15.51
N PHE A 355 5.75 -20.06 16.47
CA PHE A 355 7.22 -20.07 16.55
C PHE A 355 7.81 -20.65 17.84
#